data_AF-A0A923A4D0-F1
#
_entry.id   AF-A0A923A4D0-F1
#
_cell.length_a   1.000
_cell.length_b   1.000
_cell.length_c   1.000
_cell.angle_alpha   90.00
_cell.angle_beta   90.00
_cell.angle_gamma   90.00
#
_symmetry.space_group_name_H-M   'P 1'
#
loop_
_entity.id
_entity.type
_entity.pdbx_description
1 polymer ?
#
loop_
_entity_poly.entity_id
_entity_poly.type
_entity_poly.pdbx_seq_one_letter_code
_entity_poly.pdbx_strand_id
1 'polypeptide(L)'
;RLSPSFFLDSHNYMLQGFAMEYMTTEVPQMRVIPIHKSLNPAQNIATYDQIREIVDRTKDRISVTKCICKTGRDLINDPCKVTDRREVCMGFRDFHDTYSRQGWGRTVSKEEAMEILDQNEKEGLLLIGATMQEPQYVCSCCACCCGIIEMMKFMPRPADFSASNFYAGLDTESCNGCGKCIRRCHMEAIEFNNTEKKATAIDTRRCIGCGLCVASCKTGSITLRKKEIEFIPPKDHDALYETIMSNKKSTVGKIGMMAKAMMGMKV
;
A
#
# COMPACT_ATOMS: atom_id res chain seq x y z
N ARG A 1 -26.00 -4.40 2.55
CA ARG A 1 -25.67 -3.44 1.45
C ARG A 1 -25.00 -2.23 2.11
N LEU A 2 -23.99 -1.62 1.47
CA LEU A 2 -23.28 -0.48 2.02
C LEU A 2 -24.21 0.74 2.11
N SER A 3 -24.31 1.38 3.28
CA SER A 3 -25.04 2.64 3.51
C SER A 3 -24.06 3.71 4.03
N PRO A 4 -24.41 5.01 3.98
CA PRO A 4 -23.58 6.07 4.56
C PRO A 4 -23.30 5.84 6.05
N SER A 5 -24.32 5.49 6.84
CA SER A 5 -24.18 5.20 8.28
C SER A 5 -23.24 4.02 8.53
N PHE A 6 -23.45 2.90 7.83
CA PHE A 6 -22.61 1.72 7.99
C PHE A 6 -21.16 1.98 7.59
N PHE A 7 -20.91 2.80 6.56
CA PHE A 7 -19.57 3.21 6.18
C PHE A 7 -18.90 4.04 7.29
N LEU A 8 -19.62 5.02 7.86
CA LEU A 8 -19.10 5.85 8.95
C LEU A 8 -18.82 5.02 10.22
N ASP A 9 -19.74 4.13 10.58
CA ASP A 9 -19.56 3.22 11.72
C ASP A 9 -18.35 2.31 11.52
N SER A 10 -18.21 1.73 10.31
CA SER A 10 -17.06 0.89 9.96
C SER A 10 -15.75 1.68 9.99
N HIS A 11 -15.75 2.91 9.50
CA HIS A 11 -14.57 3.78 9.52
C HIS A 11 -14.17 4.15 10.95
N ASN A 12 -15.14 4.52 11.80
CA ASN A 12 -14.91 4.81 13.21
C ASN A 12 -14.40 3.57 13.96
N TYR A 13 -14.97 2.39 13.71
CA TYR A 13 -14.48 1.13 14.28
C TYR A 13 -13.02 0.87 13.86
N MET A 14 -12.69 1.03 12.58
CA MET A 14 -11.33 0.83 12.09
C MET A 14 -10.32 1.75 12.79
N LEU A 15 -10.66 3.02 13.02
CA LEU A 15 -9.76 3.99 13.65
C LEU A 15 -9.71 3.91 15.17
N GLN A 16 -10.83 3.63 15.85
CA GLN A 16 -10.94 3.72 17.31
C GLN A 16 -10.88 2.35 17.99
N GLY A 17 -11.54 1.34 17.41
CA GLY A 17 -11.65 0.01 17.99
C GLY A 17 -10.54 -0.93 17.52
N PHE A 18 -10.31 -0.98 16.21
CA PHE A 18 -9.43 -1.98 15.59
C PHE A 18 -8.00 -1.50 15.36
N ALA A 19 -7.77 -0.18 15.27
CA ALA A 19 -6.46 0.39 14.94
C ALA A 19 -5.33 -0.14 15.83
N MET A 20 -5.57 -0.23 17.15
CA MET A 20 -4.56 -0.74 18.08
C MET A 20 -4.21 -2.20 17.80
N GLU A 21 -5.21 -3.07 17.58
CA GLU A 21 -4.95 -4.46 17.24
C GLU A 21 -4.19 -4.57 15.91
N TYR A 22 -4.61 -3.80 14.91
CA TYR A 22 -4.01 -3.81 13.58
C TYR A 22 -2.55 -3.32 13.57
N MET A 23 -2.24 -2.25 14.31
CA MET A 23 -0.91 -1.63 14.28
C MET A 23 0.10 -2.32 15.20
N THR A 24 -0.34 -3.15 16.14
CA THR A 24 0.54 -3.76 17.15
C THR A 24 0.87 -5.23 16.86
N THR A 25 0.47 -5.74 15.70
CA THR A 25 0.91 -7.04 15.19
C THR A 25 2.38 -7.00 14.82
N GLU A 26 3.12 -8.06 15.11
CA GLU A 26 4.53 -8.18 14.69
C GLU A 26 4.69 -8.21 13.17
N VAL A 27 3.81 -8.96 12.50
CA VAL A 27 3.71 -8.96 11.03
C VAL A 27 2.44 -8.22 10.64
N PRO A 28 2.53 -7.11 9.88
CA PRO A 28 1.35 -6.36 9.48
C PRO A 28 0.49 -7.21 8.54
N GLN A 29 -0.83 -7.09 8.65
CA GLN A 29 -1.77 -7.87 7.80
C GLN A 29 -1.71 -7.50 6.32
N MET A 30 -1.34 -6.26 6.03
CA MET A 30 -1.17 -5.76 4.67
C MET A 30 0.24 -5.23 4.44
N ARG A 31 0.72 -5.38 3.21
CA ARG A 31 2.02 -4.90 2.76
C ARG A 31 1.92 -4.08 1.49
N VAL A 32 2.87 -3.16 1.35
CA VAL A 32 3.04 -2.38 0.14
C VAL A 32 3.81 -3.21 -0.88
N ILE A 33 3.24 -3.35 -2.07
CA ILE A 33 3.91 -3.93 -3.24
C ILE A 33 4.39 -2.76 -4.10
N PRO A 34 5.70 -2.62 -4.40
CA PRO A 34 6.19 -1.55 -5.25
C PRO A 34 5.55 -1.59 -6.64
N ILE A 35 5.32 -0.40 -7.21
CA ILE A 35 4.86 -0.31 -8.60
C ILE A 35 5.95 -0.81 -9.56
N HIS A 36 5.55 -1.45 -10.66
CA HIS A 36 6.51 -2.15 -11.51
C HIS A 36 7.54 -1.22 -12.13
N LYS A 37 7.12 -0.04 -12.58
CA LYS A 37 8.04 0.95 -13.18
C LYS A 37 9.17 1.41 -12.24
N SER A 38 9.02 1.19 -10.93
CA SER A 38 10.04 1.55 -9.94
C SER A 38 11.09 0.47 -9.70
N LEU A 39 10.84 -0.75 -10.18
CA LEU A 39 11.71 -1.89 -9.99
C LEU A 39 12.87 -1.86 -10.98
N ASN A 40 14.08 -2.12 -10.49
CA ASN A 40 15.26 -2.26 -11.33
C ASN A 40 15.50 -3.76 -11.59
N PRO A 41 15.43 -4.25 -12.84
CA PRO A 41 15.67 -5.66 -13.16
C PRO A 41 17.06 -6.18 -12.76
N ALA A 42 18.05 -5.29 -12.60
CA ALA A 42 19.38 -5.67 -12.10
C ALA A 42 19.39 -6.03 -10.61
N GLN A 43 18.35 -5.63 -9.86
CA GLN A 43 18.14 -6.08 -8.49
C GLN A 43 17.42 -7.43 -8.52
N ASN A 44 17.92 -8.43 -7.78
CA ASN A 44 17.22 -9.70 -7.61
C ASN A 44 15.96 -9.47 -6.76
N ILE A 45 14.83 -9.23 -7.44
CA ILE A 45 13.53 -8.91 -6.83
C ILE A 45 12.70 -10.19 -6.74
N ALA A 46 12.28 -10.54 -5.52
CA ALA A 46 11.42 -11.68 -5.30
C ALA A 46 10.06 -11.53 -6.00
N THR A 47 9.48 -12.64 -6.46
CA THR A 47 8.22 -12.61 -7.22
C THR A 47 7.06 -12.02 -6.42
N TYR A 48 7.05 -12.19 -5.10
CA TYR A 48 6.00 -11.64 -4.25
C TYR A 48 6.04 -10.10 -4.17
N ASP A 49 7.16 -9.46 -4.48
CA ASP A 49 7.27 -8.00 -4.54
C ASP A 49 6.89 -7.45 -5.92
N GLN A 50 6.43 -8.31 -6.84
CA GLN A 50 6.08 -7.95 -8.21
C GLN A 50 4.63 -8.33 -8.50
N ILE A 51 3.74 -7.33 -8.52
CA ILE A 51 2.31 -7.57 -8.79
C ILE A 51 2.07 -8.23 -10.16
N ARG A 52 2.88 -7.89 -11.16
CA ARG A 52 2.73 -8.43 -12.52
C ARG A 52 3.09 -9.92 -12.57
N GLU A 53 4.13 -10.34 -11.83
CA GLU A 53 4.46 -11.77 -11.68
C GLU A 53 3.33 -12.53 -10.96
N ILE A 54 2.68 -11.90 -9.96
CA ILE A 54 1.53 -12.51 -9.29
C ILE A 54 0.36 -12.69 -10.27
N VAL A 55 0.04 -11.67 -11.08
CA VAL A 55 -1.00 -11.75 -12.13
C VAL A 55 -0.64 -12.83 -13.15
N ASP A 56 0.59 -12.86 -13.63
CA ASP A 56 1.02 -13.81 -14.66
C ASP A 56 0.99 -15.26 -14.15
N ARG A 57 1.41 -15.51 -12.91
CA ARG A 57 1.38 -16.85 -12.32
C ARG A 57 -0.03 -17.32 -11.93
N THR A 58 -0.99 -16.40 -11.80
CA THR A 58 -2.36 -16.74 -11.44
C THR A 58 -3.08 -17.35 -12.65
N LYS A 59 -3.42 -18.64 -12.55
CA LYS A 59 -4.14 -19.40 -13.58
C LYS A 59 -5.64 -19.14 -13.48
N ASP A 60 -6.17 -18.38 -14.43
CA ASP A 60 -7.56 -17.91 -14.44
C ASP A 60 -7.94 -17.27 -13.08
N ARG A 61 -9.22 -17.00 -12.82
CA ARG A 61 -9.67 -16.52 -11.49
C ARG A 61 -9.01 -15.22 -11.03
N ILE A 62 -9.00 -14.23 -11.90
CA ILE A 62 -8.67 -12.84 -11.59
C ILE A 62 -9.96 -12.04 -11.71
N SER A 63 -10.29 -11.27 -10.68
CA SER A 63 -11.43 -10.36 -10.71
C SER A 63 -11.01 -8.93 -10.41
N VAL A 64 -11.79 -7.99 -10.92
CA VAL A 64 -11.75 -6.60 -10.46
C VAL A 64 -13.03 -6.29 -9.70
N THR A 65 -12.92 -5.51 -8.63
CA THR A 65 -14.04 -5.06 -7.80
C THR A 65 -13.99 -3.56 -7.56
N LYS A 66 -15.17 -2.99 -7.29
CA LYS A 66 -15.29 -1.61 -6.84
C LYS A 66 -14.60 -1.45 -5.49
N CYS A 67 -13.64 -0.53 -5.40
CA CYS A 67 -12.93 -0.24 -4.15
C CYS A 67 -13.93 0.19 -3.08
N ILE A 68 -14.03 -0.59 -2.00
CA ILE A 68 -14.99 -0.36 -0.93
C ILE A 68 -14.78 1.00 -0.25
N CYS A 69 -13.53 1.42 -0.08
CA CYS A 69 -13.20 2.70 0.54
C CYS A 69 -13.62 3.90 -0.34
N LYS A 70 -13.41 3.81 -1.67
CA LYS A 70 -13.85 4.86 -2.60
C LYS A 70 -15.38 4.91 -2.68
N THR A 71 -16.01 3.74 -2.78
CA THR A 71 -17.48 3.62 -2.82
C THR A 71 -18.11 4.18 -1.53
N GLY A 72 -17.51 3.91 -0.36
CA GLY A 72 -17.98 4.47 0.90
C GLY A 72 -17.84 5.99 0.98
N ARG A 73 -16.71 6.54 0.50
CA ARG A 73 -16.47 7.98 0.40
C ARG A 73 -17.46 8.68 -0.55
N ASP A 74 -17.87 8.03 -1.64
CA ASP A 74 -18.92 8.55 -2.53
C ASP A 74 -20.26 8.72 -1.80
N LEU A 75 -20.63 7.78 -0.93
CA LEU A 75 -21.90 7.80 -0.18
C LEU A 75 -22.03 8.96 0.81
N ILE A 76 -20.91 9.61 1.16
CA ILE A 76 -20.86 10.77 2.06
C ILE A 76 -20.47 12.06 1.34
N ASN A 77 -20.55 12.08 0.00
CA ASN A 77 -20.22 13.23 -0.84
C ASN A 77 -18.77 13.74 -0.69
N ASP A 78 -17.81 12.86 -0.37
CA ASP A 78 -16.37 13.17 -0.32
C ASP A 78 -15.59 12.24 -1.26
N PRO A 79 -15.83 12.29 -2.58
CA PRO A 79 -15.29 11.32 -3.53
C PRO A 79 -13.76 11.38 -3.62
N CYS A 80 -13.19 10.33 -4.22
CA CYS A 80 -11.75 10.21 -4.39
C CYS A 80 -11.14 11.36 -5.19
N LYS A 81 -10.14 12.03 -4.60
CA LYS A 81 -9.42 13.17 -5.20
C LYS A 81 -8.31 12.79 -6.18
N VAL A 82 -8.08 11.48 -6.37
CA VAL A 82 -6.97 10.94 -7.20
C VAL A 82 -7.48 10.29 -8.49
N THR A 83 -8.66 9.67 -8.46
CA THR A 83 -9.23 8.96 -9.62
C THR A 83 -10.75 8.86 -9.53
N ASP A 84 -11.40 8.94 -10.68
CA ASP A 84 -12.84 8.70 -10.82
C ASP A 84 -13.17 7.21 -11.01
N ARG A 85 -12.17 6.35 -11.27
CA ARG A 85 -12.37 4.91 -11.41
C ARG A 85 -12.75 4.28 -10.07
N ARG A 86 -13.60 3.25 -10.11
CA ARG A 86 -14.01 2.47 -8.93
C ARG A 86 -13.51 1.04 -8.98
N GLU A 87 -13.45 0.43 -10.17
CA GLU A 87 -12.86 -0.88 -10.39
C GLU A 87 -11.32 -0.78 -10.42
N VAL A 88 -10.71 -0.79 -9.25
CA VAL A 88 -9.24 -0.62 -9.08
C VAL A 88 -8.61 -1.65 -8.13
N CYS A 89 -9.43 -2.49 -7.50
CA CYS A 89 -8.98 -3.54 -6.59
C CYS A 89 -9.12 -4.89 -7.27
N MET A 90 -8.09 -5.73 -7.15
CA MET A 90 -8.06 -7.07 -7.72
C MET A 90 -8.31 -8.13 -6.65
N GLY A 91 -9.08 -9.15 -7.00
CA GLY A 91 -9.21 -10.40 -6.26
C GLY A 91 -8.59 -11.55 -7.05
N PHE A 92 -7.94 -12.46 -6.36
CA PHE A 92 -7.29 -13.64 -6.94
C PHE A 92 -7.85 -14.91 -6.31
N ARG A 93 -7.80 -16.03 -7.04
CA ARG A 93 -8.08 -17.38 -6.50
C ARG A 93 -9.44 -17.46 -5.78
N ASP A 94 -9.46 -17.78 -4.50
CA ASP A 94 -10.66 -17.91 -3.66
C ASP A 94 -11.44 -16.58 -3.49
N PHE A 95 -10.73 -15.46 -3.51
CA PHE A 95 -11.35 -14.13 -3.50
C PHE A 95 -12.02 -13.80 -4.83
N HIS A 96 -11.47 -14.26 -5.96
CA HIS A 96 -12.18 -14.17 -7.25
C HIS A 96 -13.53 -14.90 -7.18
N ASP A 97 -13.55 -16.12 -6.65
CA ASP A 97 -14.77 -16.93 -6.59
C ASP A 97 -15.80 -16.29 -5.66
N THR A 98 -15.35 -15.78 -4.52
CA THR A 98 -16.19 -15.06 -3.57
C THR A 98 -16.79 -13.80 -4.21
N TYR A 99 -15.98 -12.98 -4.89
CA TYR A 99 -16.45 -11.76 -5.52
C TYR A 99 -17.44 -12.04 -6.65
N SER A 100 -17.17 -13.07 -7.45
CA SER A 100 -18.05 -13.48 -8.55
C SER A 100 -19.39 -14.01 -8.04
N ARG A 101 -19.37 -14.91 -7.05
CA ARG A 101 -20.58 -15.49 -6.44
C ARG A 101 -21.47 -14.45 -5.77
N GLN A 102 -20.87 -13.45 -5.13
CA GLN A 102 -21.62 -12.39 -4.43
C GLN A 102 -22.00 -11.22 -5.35
N GLY A 103 -21.56 -11.22 -6.61
CA GLY A 103 -21.75 -10.11 -7.54
C GLY A 103 -21.02 -8.83 -7.13
N TRP A 104 -19.92 -8.95 -6.38
CA TRP A 104 -19.10 -7.81 -5.93
C TRP A 104 -18.03 -7.40 -6.93
N GLY A 105 -17.68 -8.30 -7.86
CA GLY A 105 -16.70 -8.04 -8.90
C GLY A 105 -17.01 -8.84 -10.15
N ARG A 106 -16.21 -8.57 -11.19
CA ARG A 106 -16.27 -9.28 -12.46
C ARG A 106 -14.92 -9.92 -12.76
N THR A 107 -14.95 -11.07 -13.43
CA THR A 107 -13.75 -11.72 -13.95
C THR A 107 -13.10 -10.85 -15.02
N VAL A 108 -11.77 -10.83 -15.04
CA VAL A 108 -10.95 -10.12 -16.03
C VAL A 108 -9.88 -11.06 -16.58
N SER A 109 -9.43 -10.81 -17.81
CA SER A 109 -8.27 -11.53 -18.35
C SER A 109 -6.98 -11.03 -17.70
N LYS A 110 -5.86 -11.71 -17.95
CA LYS A 110 -4.54 -11.24 -17.52
C LYS A 110 -4.18 -9.92 -18.19
N GLU A 111 -4.47 -9.78 -19.47
CA GLU A 111 -4.21 -8.58 -20.26
C GLU A 111 -4.97 -7.39 -19.67
N GLU A 112 -6.27 -7.56 -19.41
CA GLU A 112 -7.08 -6.52 -18.78
C GLU A 112 -6.59 -6.19 -17.36
N ALA A 113 -6.17 -7.20 -16.59
CA ALA A 113 -5.57 -6.96 -15.27
C ALA A 113 -4.29 -6.10 -15.39
N MET A 114 -3.39 -6.41 -16.34
CA MET A 114 -2.19 -5.60 -16.57
C MET A 114 -2.54 -4.16 -16.95
N GLU A 115 -3.53 -3.95 -17.82
CA GLU A 115 -4.01 -2.62 -18.20
C GLU A 115 -4.56 -1.84 -17.00
N ILE A 116 -5.31 -2.50 -16.11
CA ILE A 116 -5.82 -1.89 -14.88
C ILE A 116 -4.66 -1.46 -13.98
N LEU A 117 -3.62 -2.30 -13.82
CA LEU A 117 -2.42 -1.97 -13.05
C LEU A 117 -1.65 -0.79 -13.64
N ASP A 118 -1.48 -0.75 -14.97
CA ASP A 118 -0.82 0.37 -15.66
C ASP A 118 -1.57 1.68 -15.42
N GLN A 119 -2.90 1.65 -15.50
CA GLN A 119 -3.74 2.81 -15.19
C GLN A 119 -3.63 3.22 -13.71
N ASN A 120 -3.64 2.26 -12.77
CA ASN A 120 -3.47 2.52 -11.34
C ASN A 120 -2.15 3.24 -11.05
N GLU A 121 -1.05 2.77 -11.63
CA GLU A 121 0.27 3.40 -11.50
C GLU A 121 0.30 4.80 -12.10
N LYS A 122 -0.26 4.99 -13.30
CA LYS A 122 -0.34 6.28 -13.99
C LYS A 122 -1.10 7.32 -13.16
N GLU A 123 -2.21 6.93 -12.56
CA GLU A 123 -3.04 7.78 -11.68
C GLU A 123 -2.38 8.05 -10.32
N GLY A 124 -1.40 7.23 -9.91
CA GLY A 124 -0.67 7.41 -8.66
C GLY A 124 -1.30 6.70 -7.47
N LEU A 125 -1.96 5.57 -7.75
CA LEU A 125 -2.45 4.65 -6.72
C LEU A 125 -1.30 3.73 -6.30
N LEU A 126 -1.08 3.63 -5.00
CA LEU A 126 -0.11 2.69 -4.45
C LEU A 126 -0.76 1.32 -4.26
N LEU A 127 0.01 0.24 -4.42
CA LEU A 127 -0.51 -1.12 -4.33
C LEU A 127 -0.32 -1.67 -2.91
N ILE A 128 -1.39 -2.22 -2.36
CA ILE A 128 -1.41 -2.87 -1.06
C ILE A 128 -2.04 -4.25 -1.22
N GLY A 129 -1.34 -5.30 -0.80
CA GLY A 129 -1.90 -6.65 -0.74
C GLY A 129 -1.84 -7.23 0.66
N ALA A 130 -2.51 -8.35 0.87
CA ALA A 130 -2.30 -9.16 2.07
C ALA A 130 -0.80 -9.54 2.21
N THR A 131 -0.30 -9.58 3.44
CA THR A 131 1.10 -9.94 3.72
C THR A 131 1.31 -11.44 3.61
N MET A 132 1.29 -11.92 2.38
CA MET A 132 1.58 -13.30 2.01
C MET A 132 2.24 -13.34 0.63
N GLN A 133 2.86 -14.47 0.29
CA GLN A 133 3.59 -14.62 -0.98
C GLN A 133 2.65 -14.55 -2.19
N GLU A 134 1.46 -15.13 -2.08
CA GLU A 134 0.42 -15.10 -3.12
C GLU A 134 -0.85 -14.41 -2.61
N PRO A 135 -0.88 -13.06 -2.52
CA PRO A 135 -1.98 -12.33 -1.90
C PRO A 135 -3.33 -12.67 -2.52
N GLN A 136 -4.36 -12.80 -1.68
CA GLN A 136 -5.74 -13.04 -2.11
C GLN A 136 -6.36 -11.82 -2.80
N TYR A 137 -5.90 -10.62 -2.45
CA TYR A 137 -6.33 -9.37 -3.06
C TYR A 137 -5.17 -8.39 -3.15
N VAL A 138 -5.29 -7.46 -4.11
CA VAL A 138 -4.43 -6.27 -4.19
C VAL A 138 -5.30 -5.04 -4.43
N CYS A 139 -5.26 -4.13 -3.46
CA CYS A 139 -5.95 -2.85 -3.48
C CYS A 139 -5.05 -1.76 -4.07
N SER A 140 -5.65 -0.88 -4.86
CA SER A 140 -4.98 0.31 -5.41
C SER A 140 -5.46 1.55 -4.66
N CYS A 141 -4.65 1.98 -3.69
CA CYS A 141 -5.04 2.92 -2.65
C CYS A 141 -4.53 4.35 -2.87
N CYS A 142 -5.20 5.32 -2.26
CA CYS A 142 -4.73 6.69 -2.04
C CYS A 142 -4.88 7.03 -0.55
N ALA A 143 -4.13 8.02 -0.06
CA ALA A 143 -4.35 8.59 1.27
C ALA A 143 -5.69 9.33 1.43
N CYS A 144 -6.37 9.61 0.31
CA CYS A 144 -7.61 10.38 0.29
C CYS A 144 -8.86 9.59 0.69
N CYS A 145 -8.84 8.26 0.59
CA CYS A 145 -10.03 7.42 0.84
C CYS A 145 -9.74 6.16 1.64
N CYS A 146 -8.55 5.57 1.48
CA CYS A 146 -8.22 4.31 2.14
C CYS A 146 -7.93 4.57 3.62
N GLY A 147 -8.76 4.02 4.51
CA GLY A 147 -8.59 4.21 5.96
C GLY A 147 -7.23 3.73 6.49
N ILE A 148 -6.63 2.71 5.87
CA ILE A 148 -5.31 2.19 6.26
C ILE A 148 -4.19 3.16 5.87
N ILE A 149 -4.22 3.68 4.64
CA ILE A 149 -3.21 4.66 4.20
C ILE A 149 -3.40 6.00 4.89
N GLU A 150 -4.64 6.40 5.14
CA GLU A 150 -4.96 7.57 5.97
C GLU A 150 -4.36 7.39 7.37
N MET A 151 -4.60 6.26 8.04
CA MET A 151 -4.02 5.94 9.34
C MET A 151 -2.49 5.92 9.33
N MET A 152 -1.87 5.26 8.34
CA MET A 152 -0.41 5.25 8.19
C MET A 152 0.14 6.68 8.01
N LYS A 153 -0.53 7.53 7.22
CA LYS A 153 -0.07 8.90 6.97
C LYS A 153 0.07 9.71 8.27
N PHE A 154 -0.82 9.48 9.23
CA PHE A 154 -0.80 10.16 10.54
C PHE A 154 0.30 9.67 11.48
N MET A 155 0.88 8.49 11.23
CA MET A 155 2.00 8.01 12.04
C MET A 155 3.26 8.85 11.77
N PRO A 156 4.08 9.14 12.80
CA PRO A 156 5.38 9.76 12.58
C PRO A 156 6.33 8.86 11.77
N ARG A 157 6.23 7.54 11.97
CA ARG A 157 7.09 6.51 11.36
C ARG A 157 6.29 5.40 10.66
N PRO A 158 5.52 5.67 9.59
CA PRO A 158 4.70 4.65 8.93
C PRO A 158 5.49 3.49 8.33
N ALA A 159 6.79 3.68 8.05
CA ALA A 159 7.64 2.61 7.53
C ALA A 159 7.77 1.43 8.50
N ASP A 160 7.66 1.67 9.81
CA ASP A 160 7.72 0.61 10.83
C ASP A 160 6.47 -0.31 10.80
N PHE A 161 5.38 0.14 10.16
CA PHE A 161 4.13 -0.62 10.02
C PHE A 161 3.90 -1.18 8.61
N SER A 162 4.87 -1.01 7.72
CA SER A 162 4.77 -1.44 6.31
C SER A 162 5.82 -2.50 6.00
N ALA A 163 5.37 -3.72 5.73
CA ALA A 163 6.22 -4.84 5.34
C ALA A 163 6.66 -4.76 3.86
N SER A 164 7.35 -3.68 3.48
CA SER A 164 7.99 -3.54 2.16
C SER A 164 9.49 -3.80 2.26
N ASN A 165 10.05 -4.49 1.26
CA ASN A 165 11.49 -4.73 1.10
C ASN A 165 12.25 -3.57 0.48
N PHE A 166 11.59 -2.43 0.27
CA PHE A 166 12.13 -1.33 -0.52
C PHE A 166 12.00 0.01 0.19
N TYR A 167 12.86 0.94 -0.20
CA TYR A 167 12.76 2.36 0.15
C TYR A 167 13.25 3.20 -1.03
N ALA A 168 12.81 4.46 -1.11
CA ALA A 168 13.27 5.38 -2.14
C ALA A 168 14.63 5.98 -1.75
N GLY A 169 15.57 5.99 -2.70
CA GLY A 169 16.81 6.76 -2.61
C GLY A 169 16.76 7.97 -3.54
N LEU A 170 17.43 9.05 -3.15
CA LEU A 170 17.53 10.29 -3.92
C LEU A 170 19.00 10.56 -4.27
N ASP A 171 19.25 10.86 -5.54
CA ASP A 171 20.43 11.56 -6.02
C ASP A 171 20.07 13.04 -6.20
N THR A 172 20.69 13.90 -5.38
CA THR A 172 20.40 15.33 -5.37
C THR A 172 21.07 16.07 -6.52
N GLU A 173 22.13 15.52 -7.11
CA GLU A 173 22.91 16.17 -8.18
C GLU A 173 22.16 16.14 -9.51
N SER A 174 21.52 15.02 -9.85
CA SER A 174 20.69 14.92 -11.06
C SER A 174 19.30 15.54 -10.91
N CYS A 175 18.93 16.00 -9.70
CA CYS A 175 17.59 16.51 -9.43
C CYS A 175 17.37 17.90 -10.05
N ASN A 176 16.42 18.00 -10.98
CA ASN A 176 16.08 19.27 -11.62
C ASN A 176 14.97 20.09 -10.91
N GLY A 177 14.50 19.63 -9.74
CA GLY A 177 13.57 20.42 -8.95
C GLY A 177 12.10 20.47 -9.39
N CYS A 178 11.65 19.60 -10.30
CA CYS A 178 10.28 19.69 -10.84
C CYS A 178 9.13 19.43 -9.82
N GLY A 179 9.44 18.92 -8.62
CA GLY A 179 8.49 18.72 -7.51
C GLY A 179 7.40 17.66 -7.74
N LYS A 180 7.43 16.89 -8.84
CA LYS A 180 6.39 15.89 -9.16
C LYS A 180 6.34 14.74 -8.16
N CYS A 181 7.50 14.31 -7.65
CA CYS A 181 7.62 13.23 -6.68
C CYS A 181 6.91 13.55 -5.36
N ILE A 182 6.99 14.80 -4.89
CA ILE A 182 6.39 15.25 -3.63
C ILE A 182 4.87 15.12 -3.69
N ARG A 183 4.25 15.60 -4.78
CA ARG A 183 2.80 15.49 -4.99
C ARG A 183 2.30 14.05 -5.08
N ARG A 184 3.18 13.10 -5.41
CA ARG A 184 2.87 11.68 -5.56
C ARG A 184 3.15 10.88 -4.28
N CYS A 185 3.85 11.45 -3.30
CA CYS A 185 4.20 10.76 -2.08
C CYS A 185 3.07 10.89 -1.04
N HIS A 186 2.20 9.88 -0.97
CA HIS A 186 1.10 9.84 0.01
C HIS A 186 1.56 9.95 1.47
N MET A 187 2.79 9.52 1.77
CA MET A 187 3.38 9.57 3.11
C MET A 187 4.20 10.83 3.38
N GLU A 188 4.31 11.75 2.42
CA GLU A 188 5.09 13.00 2.59
C GLU A 188 6.55 12.72 3.04
N ALA A 189 7.15 11.68 2.47
CA ALA A 189 8.49 11.21 2.82
C ALA A 189 9.62 11.94 2.09
N ILE A 190 9.30 12.95 1.26
CA ILE A 190 10.29 13.64 0.43
C ILE A 190 10.48 15.05 0.98
N GLU A 191 11.67 15.34 1.46
CA GLU A 191 12.05 16.68 1.88
C GLU A 191 12.38 17.54 0.65
N PHE A 192 11.89 18.77 0.64
CA PHE A 192 12.06 19.69 -0.47
C PHE A 192 12.45 21.06 0.03
N ASN A 193 13.56 21.58 -0.49
CA ASN A 193 13.99 22.94 -0.23
C ASN A 193 13.30 23.88 -1.22
N ASN A 194 12.42 24.74 -0.71
CA ASN A 194 11.67 25.70 -1.53
C ASN A 194 12.54 26.80 -2.14
N THR A 195 13.67 27.14 -1.52
CA THR A 195 14.61 28.16 -2.00
C THR A 195 15.41 27.63 -3.19
N GLU A 196 16.01 26.44 -3.03
CA GLU A 196 16.75 25.76 -4.10
C GLU A 196 15.82 25.06 -5.11
N LYS A 197 14.52 25.03 -4.81
CA LYS A 197 13.47 24.33 -5.55
C LYS A 197 13.84 22.88 -5.86
N LYS A 198 14.49 22.16 -4.95
CA LYS A 198 14.94 20.78 -5.19
C LYS A 198 14.63 19.84 -4.04
N ALA A 199 14.48 18.56 -4.37
CA ALA A 199 14.39 17.53 -3.34
C ALA A 199 15.76 17.40 -2.67
N THR A 200 15.79 17.29 -1.35
CA THR A 200 17.02 17.29 -0.56
C THR A 200 17.26 15.96 0.14
N ALA A 201 16.20 15.27 0.55
CA ALA A 201 16.31 13.99 1.22
C ALA A 201 15.03 13.15 1.06
N ILE A 202 15.15 11.86 1.38
CA ILE A 202 14.02 10.96 1.62
C ILE A 202 14.03 10.60 3.10
N ASP A 203 12.96 10.92 3.83
CA ASP A 203 12.76 10.42 5.19
C ASP A 203 12.38 8.93 5.11
N THR A 204 13.36 8.06 5.35
CA THR A 204 13.19 6.60 5.31
C THR A 204 12.27 6.09 6.41
N ARG A 205 12.01 6.87 7.46
CA ARG A 205 11.03 6.54 8.51
C ARG A 205 9.59 6.72 8.00
N ARG A 206 9.40 7.56 6.98
CA ARG A 206 8.11 7.80 6.33
C ARG A 206 7.94 7.03 5.02
N CYS A 207 9.04 6.65 4.36
CA CYS A 207 9.00 5.93 3.10
C CYS A 207 8.52 4.48 3.28
N ILE A 208 7.32 4.17 2.75
CA ILE A 208 6.74 2.82 2.77
C ILE A 208 7.14 1.95 1.57
N GLY A 209 8.06 2.41 0.71
CA GLY A 209 8.60 1.61 -0.39
C GLY A 209 7.68 1.43 -1.62
N CYS A 210 6.67 2.28 -1.82
CA CYS A 210 5.69 2.09 -2.90
C CYS A 210 6.17 2.41 -4.32
N GLY A 211 7.27 3.17 -4.47
CA GLY A 211 7.86 3.48 -5.78
C GLY A 211 7.16 4.53 -6.65
N LEU A 212 6.02 5.10 -6.22
CA LEU A 212 5.28 6.12 -6.98
C LEU A 212 6.13 7.34 -7.39
N CYS A 213 7.07 7.74 -6.52
CA CYS A 213 8.00 8.83 -6.78
C CYS A 213 8.98 8.53 -7.91
N VAL A 214 9.45 7.28 -8.01
CA VAL A 214 10.38 6.81 -9.07
C VAL A 214 9.72 6.92 -10.43
N ALA A 215 8.49 6.40 -10.58
CA ALA A 215 7.75 6.48 -11.85
C ALA A 215 7.50 7.90 -12.35
N SER A 216 7.50 8.88 -11.43
CA SER A 216 7.25 10.30 -11.68
C SER A 216 8.53 11.10 -11.93
N CYS A 217 9.71 10.55 -11.57
CA CYS A 217 11.00 11.21 -11.68
C CYS A 217 11.63 10.96 -13.07
N LYS A 218 11.38 11.88 -14.01
CA LYS A 218 11.88 11.74 -15.39
C LYS A 218 13.41 11.84 -15.52
N THR A 219 14.08 12.46 -14.55
CA THR A 219 15.55 12.59 -14.51
C THR A 219 16.24 11.33 -13.98
N GLY A 220 15.49 10.37 -13.42
CA GLY A 220 16.07 9.19 -12.78
C GLY A 220 16.68 9.46 -11.39
N SER A 221 16.53 10.68 -10.86
CA SER A 221 17.11 11.09 -9.58
C SER A 221 16.54 10.35 -8.37
N ILE A 222 15.37 9.73 -8.49
CA ILE A 222 14.81 8.89 -7.43
C ILE A 222 14.80 7.46 -7.93
N THR A 223 15.39 6.56 -7.15
CA THR A 223 15.47 5.13 -7.42
C THR A 223 14.87 4.33 -6.27
N LEU A 224 14.42 3.11 -6.54
CA LEU A 224 14.01 2.20 -5.49
C LEU A 224 15.20 1.33 -5.08
N ARG A 225 15.50 1.30 -3.79
CA ARG A 225 16.60 0.53 -3.20
C ARG A 225 16.02 -0.61 -2.37
N LYS A 226 16.59 -1.81 -2.52
CA LYS A 226 16.26 -2.96 -1.69
C LYS A 226 16.86 -2.76 -0.29
N LYS A 227 16.12 -3.14 0.75
CA LYS A 227 16.61 -3.20 2.13
C LYS A 227 17.64 -4.33 2.25
N GLU A 228 18.60 -4.15 3.15
CA GLU A 228 19.62 -5.18 3.43
C GLU A 228 19.01 -6.45 4.00
N ILE A 229 18.06 -6.28 4.93
CA ILE A 229 17.29 -7.37 5.52
C ILE A 229 15.98 -7.49 4.74
N GLU A 230 15.83 -8.62 4.05
CA GLU A 230 14.63 -8.97 3.32
C GLU A 230 13.59 -9.60 4.26
N PHE A 231 12.39 -9.02 4.25
CA PHE A 231 11.20 -9.61 4.82
C PHE A 231 10.61 -10.61 3.82
N ILE A 232 10.47 -11.85 4.25
CA ILE A 232 9.81 -12.92 3.49
C ILE A 232 8.37 -13.02 4.00
N PRO A 233 7.36 -12.69 3.18
CA PRO A 233 5.97 -12.86 3.59
C PRO A 233 5.65 -14.32 3.93
N PRO A 234 4.76 -14.57 4.90
CA PRO A 234 4.17 -15.90 5.13
C PRO A 234 3.66 -16.52 3.82
N LYS A 235 3.72 -17.85 3.75
CA LYS A 235 3.38 -18.59 2.53
C LYS A 235 1.94 -18.33 2.08
N ASP A 236 1.01 -18.38 3.03
CA ASP A 236 -0.43 -18.33 2.82
C ASP A 236 -1.13 -17.64 4.01
N HIS A 237 -2.47 -17.59 3.93
CA HIS A 237 -3.33 -16.99 4.93
C HIS A 237 -3.16 -17.63 6.31
N ASP A 238 -3.10 -18.96 6.38
CA ASP A 238 -3.04 -19.67 7.65
C ASP A 238 -1.71 -19.39 8.36
N ALA A 239 -0.59 -19.45 7.63
CA ALA A 239 0.72 -19.08 8.16
C ALA A 239 0.78 -17.62 8.64
N LEU A 240 0.13 -16.69 7.93
CA LEU A 240 0.05 -15.29 8.34
C LEU A 240 -0.69 -15.15 9.68
N TYR A 241 -1.88 -15.74 9.79
CA TYR A 241 -2.68 -15.63 11.01
C TYR A 241 -2.05 -16.37 12.18
N GLU A 242 -1.43 -17.51 11.95
CA GLU A 242 -0.67 -18.24 12.96
C GLU A 242 0.47 -17.38 13.51
N THR A 243 1.23 -16.71 12.63
CA THR A 243 2.31 -15.77 13.02
C THR A 243 1.78 -14.56 13.80
N ILE A 244 0.64 -13.98 13.37
CA ILE A 244 0.02 -12.84 14.07
C ILE A 244 -0.44 -13.25 15.47
N MET A 245 -1.05 -14.43 15.58
CA MET A 245 -1.62 -14.92 16.84
C MET A 245 -0.55 -15.39 17.82
N SER A 246 0.50 -16.08 17.34
CA SER A 246 1.61 -16.53 18.18
C SER A 246 2.39 -15.37 18.79
N ASN A 247 2.44 -14.23 18.10
CA ASN A 247 3.17 -13.03 18.52
C ASN A 247 2.26 -11.89 18.99
N LYS A 248 1.02 -12.21 19.35
CA LYS A 248 0.05 -11.21 19.79
C LYS A 248 0.49 -10.59 21.10
N LYS A 249 0.71 -9.27 21.09
CA LYS A 249 1.14 -8.52 22.29
C LYS A 249 0.03 -8.49 23.34
N SER A 250 0.42 -8.51 24.61
CA SER A 250 -0.49 -8.23 25.73
C SER A 250 -1.03 -6.80 25.66
N THR A 251 -2.12 -6.50 26.36
CA THR A 251 -2.71 -5.15 26.41
C THR A 251 -1.68 -4.09 26.79
N VAL A 252 -0.83 -4.37 27.78
CA VAL A 252 0.25 -3.47 28.21
C VAL A 252 1.30 -3.30 27.10
N GLY A 253 1.68 -4.40 26.42
CA GLY A 253 2.61 -4.35 25.30
C GLY A 253 2.10 -3.51 24.13
N LYS A 254 0.79 -3.59 23.83
CA LYS A 254 0.14 -2.78 22.80
C LYS A 254 0.16 -1.30 23.12
N ILE A 255 -0.22 -0.94 24.35
CA ILE A 255 -0.20 0.45 24.83
C ILE A 255 1.24 1.00 24.76
N GLY A 256 2.23 0.22 25.22
CA GLY A 256 3.64 0.62 25.17
C GLY A 256 4.15 0.84 23.75
N MET A 257 3.82 -0.05 22.81
CA MET A 257 4.18 0.09 21.40
C MET A 257 3.51 1.32 20.76
N MET A 258 2.21 1.53 21.00
CA MET A 258 1.50 2.70 20.46
C MET A 258 2.03 4.00 21.04
N ALA A 259 2.37 4.06 22.33
CA ALA A 259 2.98 5.23 22.94
C ALA A 259 4.33 5.56 22.27
N LYS A 260 5.19 4.56 22.05
CA LYS A 260 6.46 4.72 21.31
C LYS A 260 6.22 5.23 19.88
N ALA A 261 5.27 4.63 19.16
CA ALA A 261 4.93 5.01 17.81
C ALA A 261 4.47 6.48 17.71
N MET A 262 3.60 6.91 18.63
CA MET A 262 3.10 8.30 18.69
C MET A 262 4.19 9.31 19.08
N MET A 263 5.16 8.90 19.90
CA MET A 263 6.36 9.70 20.19
C MET A 263 7.39 9.70 19.06
N GLY A 264 7.12 9.03 17.93
CA GLY A 264 8.05 8.92 16.81
C GLY A 264 9.30 8.09 17.13
N MET A 265 9.22 7.21 18.12
CA MET A 265 10.25 6.22 18.42
C MET A 265 10.08 5.01 17.53
N LYS A 266 11.18 4.33 17.22
CA LYS A 266 11.15 3.08 16.45
C LYS A 266 10.39 2.00 17.23
N VAL A 267 9.51 1.30 16.54
CA VAL A 267 8.71 0.17 17.07
C VAL A 267 8.99 -1.12 16.31
#